data_AF-A0A1B9F9D7-F1
#
_entry.id   AF-A0A1B9F9D7-F1
#
_cell.length_a   1.000
_cell.length_b   1.000
_cell.length_c   1.000
_cell.angle_alpha   90.00
_cell.angle_beta   90.00
_cell.angle_gamma   90.00
#
_symmetry.space_group_name_H-M   'P 1'
#
loop_
_entity.id
_entity.type
_entity.pdbx_description
1 polymer ?
#
loop_
_entity_poly.entity_id
_entity_poly.type
_entity_poly.pdbx_seq_one_letter_code
_entity_poly.pdbx_strand_id
1 'polypeptide(L)'
;MKKKLLLVLSIFVVALGGQGLFSNGLADEEEADYPTEPIVFIQPVKAVIFDHKFHVEEAGLDCESCHDDLFEQAAGTAEENDDFKMQALYEGKYCGACHDGETAFASNTKCAVCHIGVMGYNRMHKVDGEAEEKVHH
;
A
#
# COMPACT_ATOMS: atom_id res chain seq x y z
N MET A 1 -42.53 -51.40 50.33
CA MET A 1 -41.61 -51.15 51.47
C MET A 1 -40.98 -49.78 51.28
N LYS A 2 -41.16 -48.87 52.24
CA LYS A 2 -40.62 -47.49 52.24
C LYS A 2 -39.27 -47.47 52.98
N LYS A 3 -38.45 -46.43 52.68
CA LYS A 3 -37.24 -45.91 53.38
C LYS A 3 -35.94 -46.31 52.67
N LYS A 4 -34.92 -45.47 52.43
CA LYS A 4 -34.59 -44.06 52.74
C LYS A 4 -33.42 -43.71 51.79
N LEU A 5 -33.46 -42.58 51.09
CA LEU A 5 -32.63 -41.39 51.35
C LEU A 5 -31.10 -41.64 51.40
N LEU A 6 -30.42 -41.34 50.30
CA LEU A 6 -29.03 -40.87 50.20
C LEU A 6 -29.04 -39.88 49.01
N LEU A 7 -29.23 -38.60 49.30
CA LEU A 7 -28.21 -37.54 49.44
C LEU A 7 -27.78 -36.94 48.09
N VAL A 8 -28.06 -35.65 48.00
CA VAL A 8 -27.83 -34.69 46.93
C VAL A 8 -26.36 -34.60 46.55
N LEU A 9 -26.07 -34.73 45.26
CA LEU A 9 -24.99 -34.01 44.58
C LEU A 9 -25.45 -33.79 43.13
N SER A 10 -26.37 -32.85 42.87
CA SER A 10 -26.01 -31.55 42.29
C SER A 10 -24.67 -31.56 41.57
N ILE A 11 -24.69 -31.74 40.24
CA ILE A 11 -24.06 -30.85 39.27
C ILE A 11 -24.85 -31.02 37.96
N PHE A 12 -25.74 -30.07 37.78
CA PHE A 12 -26.42 -29.76 36.54
C PHE A 12 -25.42 -28.91 35.74
N VAL A 13 -24.61 -29.53 34.88
CA VAL A 13 -23.88 -28.78 33.83
C VAL A 13 -24.35 -29.34 32.50
N VAL A 14 -25.58 -28.95 32.16
CA VAL A 14 -25.99 -28.79 30.77
C VAL A 14 -25.35 -27.47 30.31
N ALA A 15 -24.10 -27.52 29.87
CA ALA A 15 -23.55 -26.57 28.92
C ALA A 15 -23.71 -27.26 27.54
N LEU A 16 -24.67 -26.94 26.68
CA LEU A 16 -24.80 -25.65 25.99
C LEU A 16 -23.41 -25.06 25.67
N GLY A 17 -22.67 -25.81 24.87
CA GLY A 17 -21.42 -25.39 24.22
C GLY A 17 -21.39 -25.84 22.76
N GLY A 18 -22.55 -25.90 22.11
CA GLY A 18 -22.63 -25.90 20.66
C GLY A 18 -22.33 -24.50 20.15
N GLN A 19 -21.05 -24.15 20.11
CA GLN A 19 -20.46 -23.03 19.40
C GLN A 19 -19.05 -23.56 19.05
N GLY A 20 -18.83 -24.14 17.87
CA GLY A 20 -18.82 -23.30 16.69
C GLY A 20 -18.05 -22.03 17.03
N LEU A 21 -16.77 -22.16 17.43
CA LEU A 21 -15.88 -21.01 17.42
C LEU A 21 -15.76 -20.65 15.94
N PHE A 22 -16.67 -19.80 15.52
CA PHE A 22 -16.49 -18.94 14.38
C PHE A 22 -15.06 -18.43 14.49
N SER A 23 -14.22 -18.85 13.55
CA SER A 23 -13.07 -18.05 13.16
C SER A 23 -13.69 -16.72 12.77
N ASN A 24 -13.77 -15.83 13.75
CA ASN A 24 -14.11 -14.45 13.52
C ASN A 24 -12.89 -13.96 12.77
N GLY A 25 -12.99 -14.00 11.43
CA GLY A 25 -12.07 -13.38 10.51
C GLY A 25 -12.00 -11.91 10.86
N LEU A 26 -11.14 -11.62 11.82
CA LEU A 26 -10.34 -10.43 11.83
C LEU A 26 -9.10 -10.92 11.12
N ALA A 27 -9.00 -10.61 9.84
CA ALA A 27 -7.68 -10.39 9.29
C ALA A 27 -7.02 -9.46 10.32
N ASP A 28 -6.00 -9.95 11.02
CA ASP A 28 -5.03 -9.05 11.60
C ASP A 28 -4.64 -8.15 10.42
N GLU A 29 -5.03 -6.87 10.48
CA GLU A 29 -4.47 -5.88 9.58
C GLU A 29 -2.98 -5.89 9.93
N GLU A 30 -2.22 -6.68 9.18
CA GLU A 30 -0.77 -6.66 9.22
C GLU A 30 -0.38 -5.20 8.94
N GLU A 31 0.07 -4.49 9.98
CA GLU A 31 0.58 -3.13 9.85
C GLU A 31 1.63 -3.16 8.74
N ALA A 32 1.35 -2.48 7.62
CA ALA A 32 2.26 -2.49 6.49
C ALA A 32 3.62 -1.91 6.93
N ASP A 33 4.70 -2.66 6.69
CA ASP A 33 6.07 -2.23 6.98
C ASP A 33 6.60 -1.19 5.96
N TYR A 34 5.69 -0.51 5.27
CA TYR A 34 6.01 0.47 4.23
C TYR A 34 4.97 1.60 4.23
N PRO A 35 5.31 2.79 3.70
CA PRO A 35 4.36 3.89 3.56
C PRO A 35 3.17 3.50 2.68
N THR A 36 1.97 3.44 3.27
CA THR A 36 0.74 3.06 2.54
C THR A 36 0.19 4.18 1.67
N GLU A 37 0.55 5.42 1.97
CA GLU A 37 0.22 6.57 1.12
C GLU A 37 1.22 6.69 -0.03
N PRO A 38 0.77 7.04 -1.26
CA PRO A 38 1.68 7.22 -2.38
C PRO A 38 2.72 8.31 -2.13
N ILE A 39 3.96 8.03 -2.53
CA ILE A 39 5.02 9.03 -2.57
C ILE A 39 4.81 9.90 -3.81
N VAL A 40 4.93 11.21 -3.64
CA VAL A 40 4.79 12.17 -4.73
C VAL A 40 6.03 13.04 -4.82
N PHE A 41 6.85 12.81 -5.83
CA PHE A 41 7.99 13.67 -6.13
C PHE A 41 7.51 14.98 -6.76
N ILE A 42 8.10 16.08 -6.32
CA ILE A 42 7.78 17.44 -6.79
C ILE A 42 8.89 18.04 -7.64
N GLN A 43 10.08 17.44 -7.65
CA GLN A 43 11.21 17.82 -8.49
C GLN A 43 11.79 16.61 -9.24
N PRO A 44 12.45 16.84 -10.40
CA PRO A 44 12.55 18.10 -11.14
C PRO A 44 11.24 18.51 -11.84
N VAL A 45 10.26 17.61 -11.89
CA VAL A 45 8.92 17.88 -12.42
C VAL A 45 7.87 17.58 -11.38
N LYS A 46 6.85 18.44 -11.30
CA LYS A 46 5.81 18.32 -10.27
C LYS A 46 4.92 17.10 -10.52
N ALA A 47 4.68 16.35 -9.44
CA ALA A 47 3.70 15.28 -9.35
C ALA A 47 4.07 14.04 -10.17
N VAL A 48 5.15 13.39 -9.75
CA VAL A 48 5.47 12.01 -10.12
C VAL A 48 5.07 11.11 -8.98
N ILE A 49 4.17 10.16 -9.23
CA ILE A 49 3.65 9.26 -8.19
C ILE A 49 4.42 7.93 -8.15
N PHE A 50 4.64 7.42 -6.95
CA PHE A 50 5.11 6.07 -6.66
C PHE A 50 4.21 5.43 -5.60
N ASP A 51 3.83 4.18 -5.81
CA ASP A 51 2.90 3.43 -4.96
C ASP A 51 3.64 2.21 -4.40
N HIS A 52 3.98 2.23 -3.10
CA HIS A 52 4.69 1.12 -2.47
C HIS A 52 3.90 -0.17 -2.51
N LYS A 53 2.60 -0.09 -2.21
CA LYS A 53 1.71 -1.24 -2.17
C LYS A 53 1.80 -2.02 -3.47
N PHE A 54 1.59 -1.35 -4.60
CA PHE A 54 1.70 -1.95 -5.92
C PHE A 54 3.02 -2.68 -6.16
N HIS A 55 4.14 -2.09 -5.71
CA HIS A 55 5.46 -2.68 -5.93
C HIS A 55 5.73 -3.87 -5.00
N VAL A 56 5.30 -3.80 -3.74
CA VAL A 56 5.57 -4.83 -2.73
C VAL A 56 4.56 -5.97 -2.80
N GLU A 57 3.27 -5.67 -2.81
CA GLU A 57 2.21 -6.67 -2.73
C GLU A 57 1.84 -7.23 -4.11
N GLU A 58 1.61 -6.37 -5.10
CA GLU A 58 1.13 -6.79 -6.41
C GLU A 58 2.25 -7.22 -7.35
N ALA A 59 3.39 -6.51 -7.34
CA ALA A 59 4.57 -6.88 -8.12
C ALA A 59 5.52 -7.83 -7.37
N GLY A 60 5.34 -8.01 -6.06
CA GLY A 60 6.08 -8.98 -5.26
C GLY A 60 7.55 -8.63 -5.05
N LEU A 61 7.89 -7.34 -4.97
CA LEU A 61 9.26 -6.88 -4.73
C LEU A 61 9.56 -6.83 -3.23
N ASP A 62 10.71 -7.40 -2.86
CA ASP A 62 11.25 -7.29 -1.51
C ASP A 62 11.87 -5.90 -1.28
N CYS A 63 11.92 -5.43 -0.03
CA CYS A 63 12.46 -4.11 0.34
C CYS A 63 13.88 -3.86 -0.20
N GLU A 64 14.72 -4.91 -0.18
CA GLU A 64 16.11 -4.90 -0.64
C GLU A 64 16.23 -4.74 -2.18
N SER A 65 15.14 -4.98 -2.92
CA SER A 65 15.11 -4.78 -4.38
C SER A 65 15.17 -3.31 -4.76
N CYS A 66 14.86 -2.41 -3.82
CA CYS A 66 14.90 -0.96 -4.02
C CYS A 66 15.87 -0.27 -3.07
N HIS A 67 15.94 -0.74 -1.82
CA HIS A 67 16.69 -0.08 -0.75
C HIS A 67 17.98 -0.82 -0.37
N ASP A 68 19.09 -0.14 -0.10
CA ASP A 68 19.33 1.31 -0.25
C ASP A 68 20.02 1.66 -1.58
N ASP A 69 20.06 0.70 -2.52
CA ASP A 69 20.86 0.83 -3.76
C ASP A 69 20.21 1.78 -4.78
N LEU A 70 18.91 1.61 -5.06
CA LEU A 70 18.18 2.45 -6.02
C LEU A 70 17.59 3.70 -5.38
N PHE A 71 17.15 3.57 -4.13
CA PHE A 71 16.52 4.64 -3.35
C PHE A 71 16.94 4.51 -1.89
N GLU A 72 17.13 5.63 -1.20
CA GLU A 72 17.27 5.62 0.26
C GLU A 72 15.89 5.41 0.91
N GLN A 73 15.85 4.83 2.11
CA GLN A 73 14.62 4.70 2.93
C GLN A 73 14.14 6.04 3.52
N ALA A 74 14.09 7.08 2.70
CA ALA A 74 13.61 8.40 3.06
C ALA A 74 12.91 9.04 1.84
N ALA A 75 11.62 9.33 1.99
CA ALA A 75 10.84 9.95 0.91
C ALA A 75 11.41 11.32 0.53
N GLY A 76 11.53 11.58 -0.77
CA GLY A 76 12.02 12.84 -1.31
C GLY A 76 13.53 12.93 -1.52
N THR A 77 14.37 12.09 -0.90
CA THR A 77 15.84 12.23 -1.05
C THR A 77 16.31 12.04 -2.49
N ALA A 78 15.65 11.17 -3.26
CA ALA A 78 15.97 11.00 -4.68
C ALA A 78 15.82 12.30 -5.48
N GLU A 79 14.87 13.19 -5.13
CA GLU A 79 14.65 14.43 -5.86
C GLU A 79 15.70 15.51 -5.59
N GLU A 80 16.55 15.30 -4.56
CA GLU A 80 17.71 16.14 -4.26
C GLU A 80 18.91 15.82 -5.18
N ASN A 81 18.90 14.68 -5.87
CA ASN A 81 19.97 14.27 -6.76
C ASN A 81 19.87 14.93 -8.15
N ASP A 82 20.96 15.55 -8.60
CA ASP A 82 21.05 16.22 -9.92
C ASP A 82 20.80 15.28 -11.14
N ASP A 83 20.95 13.97 -10.93
CA ASP A 83 20.71 12.96 -11.96
C ASP A 83 19.33 12.28 -11.85
N PHE A 84 18.46 12.66 -10.92
CA PHE A 84 17.08 12.17 -10.84
C PHE A 84 16.19 12.78 -11.95
N LYS A 85 16.44 12.33 -13.17
CA LYS A 85 15.77 12.77 -14.40
C LYS A 85 15.66 11.59 -15.36
N MET A 86 14.75 11.70 -16.32
CA MET A 86 14.47 10.62 -17.30
C MET A 86 15.72 10.04 -17.98
N GLN A 87 16.76 10.85 -18.21
CA GLN A 87 18.01 10.37 -18.78
C GLN A 87 18.66 9.27 -17.94
N ALA A 88 18.69 9.41 -16.61
CA ALA A 88 19.23 8.38 -15.73
C ALA A 88 18.36 7.12 -15.71
N LEU A 89 17.04 7.26 -15.82
CA LEU A 89 16.13 6.11 -15.97
C LEU A 89 16.46 5.33 -17.24
N TYR A 90 16.76 6.00 -18.35
CA TYR A 90 17.18 5.33 -19.59
C TYR A 90 18.56 4.65 -19.48
N GLU A 91 19.34 5.02 -18.47
CA GLU A 91 20.63 4.42 -18.14
C GLU A 91 20.51 3.32 -17.05
N GLY A 92 19.29 2.92 -16.70
CA GLY A 92 19.03 1.84 -15.75
C GLY A 92 19.05 2.27 -14.28
N LYS A 93 18.95 3.56 -13.98
CA LYS A 93 18.89 4.08 -12.60
C LYS A 93 17.46 4.34 -12.14
N TYR A 94 17.26 4.44 -10.82
CA TYR A 94 15.99 4.79 -10.21
C TYR A 94 14.86 3.87 -10.72
N CYS A 95 13.73 4.45 -11.15
CA CYS A 95 12.61 3.70 -11.73
C CYS A 95 13.02 2.88 -12.96
N GLY A 96 14.01 3.36 -13.71
CA GLY A 96 14.49 2.75 -14.94
C GLY A 96 15.29 1.47 -14.75
N ALA A 97 15.69 1.14 -13.52
CA ALA A 97 16.31 -0.15 -13.20
C ALA A 97 15.37 -1.33 -13.49
N CYS A 98 14.05 -1.10 -13.44
CA CYS A 98 13.02 -2.08 -13.78
C CYS A 98 12.08 -1.59 -14.89
N HIS A 99 11.81 -0.29 -15.00
CA HIS A 99 11.05 0.29 -16.11
C HIS A 99 11.93 0.47 -17.37
N ASP A 100 12.54 -0.63 -17.80
CA ASP A 100 13.51 -0.77 -18.89
C ASP A 100 12.87 -1.25 -20.21
N GLY A 101 11.66 -1.82 -20.17
CA GLY A 101 10.97 -2.42 -21.31
C GLY A 101 11.04 -3.94 -21.38
N GLU A 102 11.79 -4.57 -20.49
CA GLU A 102 11.94 -6.02 -20.35
C GLU A 102 11.35 -6.51 -19.02
N THR A 103 11.76 -5.89 -17.91
CA THR A 103 11.30 -6.22 -16.55
C THR A 103 9.91 -5.64 -16.30
N ALA A 104 9.71 -4.37 -16.67
CA ALA A 104 8.43 -3.68 -16.65
C ALA A 104 8.27 -2.81 -17.92
N PHE A 105 7.16 -2.07 -18.03
CA PHE A 105 7.00 -1.15 -19.17
C PHE A 105 8.12 -0.11 -19.18
N ALA A 106 8.65 0.20 -20.37
CA ALA A 106 9.74 1.15 -20.50
C ALA A 106 9.31 2.57 -20.10
N SER A 107 10.18 3.25 -19.34
CA SER A 107 9.95 4.59 -18.79
C SER A 107 9.64 5.66 -19.85
N ASN A 108 9.99 5.42 -21.11
CA ASN A 108 9.75 6.32 -22.25
C ASN A 108 8.44 6.06 -23.01
N THR A 109 7.59 5.12 -22.57
CA THR A 109 6.37 4.73 -23.33
C THR A 109 5.06 5.17 -22.70
N LYS A 110 4.97 5.24 -21.36
CA LYS A 110 3.71 5.45 -20.63
C LYS A 110 3.80 6.60 -19.63
N CYS A 111 4.17 7.78 -20.09
CA CYS A 111 4.50 8.94 -19.24
C CYS A 111 3.44 9.25 -18.17
N ALA A 112 2.16 9.20 -18.55
CA ALA A 112 1.04 9.56 -17.67
C ALA A 112 0.77 8.56 -16.53
N VAL A 113 1.43 7.40 -16.51
CA VAL A 113 1.32 6.44 -15.40
C VAL A 113 1.97 7.01 -14.15
N CYS A 114 3.15 7.63 -14.30
CA CYS A 114 3.88 8.23 -13.18
C CYS A 114 3.64 9.75 -13.12
N HIS A 115 3.65 10.44 -14.25
CA HIS A 115 3.49 11.89 -14.32
C HIS A 115 2.01 12.31 -14.34
N ILE A 116 1.41 12.41 -13.16
CA ILE A 116 -0.02 12.74 -13.00
C ILE A 116 -0.32 14.24 -13.17
N GLY A 117 0.72 15.07 -13.17
CA GLY A 117 0.63 16.51 -13.34
C GLY A 117 -0.14 17.22 -12.23
N VAL A 118 -0.29 18.55 -12.38
CA VAL A 118 -0.93 19.39 -11.35
C VAL A 118 -2.39 19.01 -11.09
N MET A 119 -3.11 18.56 -12.11
CA MET A 119 -4.51 18.14 -11.96
C MET A 119 -4.62 16.82 -11.18
N GLY A 120 -3.76 15.84 -11.47
CA GLY A 120 -3.70 14.60 -10.71
C GLY A 120 -3.29 14.87 -9.25
N TYR A 121 -2.25 15.68 -9.05
CA TYR A 121 -1.83 16.15 -7.73
C TYR A 121 -2.98 16.77 -6.94
N ASN A 122 -3.65 17.77 -7.52
CA ASN A 122 -4.75 18.46 -6.86
C ASN A 122 -5.89 17.49 -6.53
N ARG A 123 -6.20 16.51 -7.39
CA ARG A 123 -7.25 15.52 -7.09
C ARG A 123 -6.92 14.66 -5.87
N MET A 124 -5.65 14.29 -5.68
CA MET A 124 -5.23 13.54 -4.50
C MET A 124 -5.29 14.38 -3.22
N HIS A 125 -4.99 15.69 -3.32
CA HIS A 125 -4.94 16.59 -2.16
C HIS A 125 -6.24 17.37 -1.88
N LYS A 126 -7.24 17.35 -2.76
CA LYS A 126 -8.53 18.06 -2.61
C LYS A 126 -9.53 17.37 -1.68
N VAL A 127 -9.08 16.50 -0.77
CA VAL A 127 -9.97 15.85 0.21
C VAL A 127 -10.50 16.86 1.25
N ASP A 128 -9.94 18.07 1.32
CA ASP A 128 -10.35 19.09 2.30
C ASP A 128 -10.95 20.34 1.64
N GLY A 129 -12.18 20.25 1.12
CA GLY A 129 -13.09 21.40 1.24
C GLY A 129 -13.51 22.22 0.01
N GLU A 130 -13.35 21.75 -1.23
CA GLU A 130 -14.00 22.42 -2.38
C GLU A 130 -14.65 21.39 -3.30
N ALA A 131 -15.93 21.12 -3.04
CA ALA A 131 -16.82 20.48 -3.99
C ALA A 131 -16.85 21.34 -5.26
N GLU A 132 -16.23 20.86 -6.33
CA GLU A 132 -16.36 21.48 -7.65
C GLU A 132 -17.84 21.48 -8.05
N GLU A 133 -18.39 22.69 -8.21
CA GLU A 133 -19.70 22.92 -8.80
C GLU A 133 -19.71 22.26 -10.19
N LYS A 134 -20.63 21.31 -10.36
CA LYS A 134 -20.88 20.63 -11.63
C LYS A 134 -21.25 21.64 -12.71
N VAL A 135 -20.32 21.98 -13.58
CA VAL A 135 -20.65 22.65 -14.84
C VAL A 135 -20.83 21.58 -15.92
N HIS A 136 -22.09 21.28 -16.20
CA HIS A 136 -22.49 20.55 -17.40
C HIS A 136 -22.27 21.44 -18.63
N HIS A 137 -21.54 20.95 -19.62
CA HIS A 137 -21.56 21.42 -21.00
C HIS A 137 -21.86 20.24 -21.92
#